data_AF-A0A9E6JSR1-F1
#
_entry.id   AF-A0A9E6JSR1-F1
#
_cell.length_a   1.000
_cell.length_b   1.000
_cell.length_c   1.000
_cell.angle_alpha   90.00
_cell.angle_beta   90.00
_cell.angle_gamma   90.00
#
_symmetry.space_group_name_H-M   'P 1'
#
loop_
_entity.id
_entity.type
_entity.pdbx_description
1 polymer ?
#
loop_
_entity_poly.entity_id
_entity_poly.type
_entity_poly.pdbx_seq_one_letter_code
_entity_poly.pdbx_strand_id
1 'polypeptide(L)'
;TNYYFYPANYSIVLKYEFVEIPLIFKYKLINKKIGFNILGGFSAAYLFGDKSYVNIGNTRYNIGKNENIDKFMYSCIFGIGLKYTIYKKISVNFEPNIKYALKPIYKNDASKYIPYLISVSMGVCYDFK
;
A
#
# COMPACT_ATOMS: atom_id res chain seq x y z
N THR A 1 -51.41 0.44 9.02
CA THR A 1 -50.58 -0.67 9.50
C THR A 1 -49.16 -0.17 9.56
N ASN A 2 -48.63 0.11 10.76
CA ASN A 2 -47.31 0.70 10.93
C ASN A 2 -46.25 -0.40 10.78
N TYR A 3 -45.41 -0.31 9.75
CA TYR A 3 -44.24 -1.18 9.60
C TYR A 3 -43.16 -0.68 10.56
N TYR A 4 -42.98 -1.39 11.68
CA TYR A 4 -41.84 -1.20 12.57
C TYR A 4 -40.56 -1.59 11.81
N PHE A 5 -39.79 -0.58 11.39
CA PHE A 5 -38.42 -0.79 10.94
C PHE A 5 -37.61 -1.27 12.15
N TYR A 6 -37.29 -2.56 12.21
CA TYR A 6 -36.18 -3.02 13.02
C TYR A 6 -34.91 -2.35 12.48
N PRO A 7 -34.09 -1.68 13.33
CA PRO A 7 -32.78 -1.21 12.89
C PRO A 7 -31.91 -2.45 12.62
N ALA A 8 -31.93 -2.93 11.38
CA ALA A 8 -30.94 -3.89 10.93
C ALA A 8 -29.60 -3.13 10.87
N ASN A 9 -28.65 -3.52 11.73
CA ASN A 9 -27.30 -3.01 11.65
C ASN A 9 -26.73 -3.32 10.26
N TYR A 10 -26.51 -2.27 9.48
CA TYR A 10 -25.97 -2.36 8.13
C TYR A 10 -24.49 -2.05 8.19
N SER A 11 -23.64 -2.99 7.77
CA SER A 11 -22.21 -2.75 7.60
C SER A 11 -21.80 -3.13 6.18
N ILE A 12 -21.16 -2.19 5.51
CA ILE A 12 -20.54 -2.41 4.20
C ILE A 12 -19.07 -2.73 4.45
N VAL A 13 -18.59 -3.85 3.91
CA VAL A 13 -17.18 -4.23 3.94
C VAL A 13 -16.69 -4.35 2.51
N LEU A 14 -15.78 -3.45 2.14
CA LEU A 14 -15.13 -3.44 0.82
C LEU A 14 -13.71 -3.98 0.97
N LYS A 15 -13.37 -5.02 0.20
CA LYS A 15 -12.02 -5.59 0.19
C LYS A 15 -11.45 -5.58 -1.22
N TYR A 16 -10.33 -4.88 -1.37
CA TYR A 16 -9.57 -4.78 -2.61
C TYR A 16 -8.22 -5.48 -2.46
N GLU A 17 -7.88 -6.31 -3.44
CA GLU A 17 -6.64 -7.07 -3.48
C GLU A 17 -5.85 -6.68 -4.73
N PHE A 18 -4.64 -6.15 -4.50
CA PHE A 18 -3.75 -5.67 -5.55
C PHE A 18 -2.48 -6.53 -5.61
N VAL A 19 -2.01 -6.81 -6.82
CA VAL A 19 -0.63 -7.26 -7.05
C VAL A 19 0.17 -6.05 -7.51
N GLU A 20 1.24 -5.73 -6.79
CA GLU A 20 2.11 -4.59 -7.09
C GLU A 20 3.48 -5.04 -7.58
N ILE A 21 3.94 -4.39 -8.64
CA ILE A 21 5.29 -4.56 -9.18
C ILE A 21 6.04 -3.23 -8.98
N PRO A 22 6.91 -3.13 -7.96
CA PRO A 22 7.72 -1.95 -7.72
C PRO A 22 9.07 -2.00 -8.44
N LEU A 23 9.49 -0.87 -9.00
CA LEU A 23 10.83 -0.63 -9.56
C LEU A 23 11.50 0.46 -8.72
N ILE A 24 12.51 0.10 -7.92
CA ILE A 24 13.17 0.98 -6.96
C ILE A 24 14.67 1.08 -7.28
N PHE A 25 15.15 2.31 -7.43
CA PHE A 25 16.55 2.66 -7.55
C PHE A 25 17.08 3.10 -6.19
N LYS A 26 18.27 2.61 -5.82
CA LYS A 26 18.92 2.94 -4.56
C LYS A 26 20.32 3.51 -4.84
N TYR A 27 20.54 4.74 -4.43
CA TYR A 27 21.82 5.41 -4.55
C TYR A 27 22.51 5.48 -3.19
N LYS A 28 23.72 4.93 -3.09
CA LYS A 28 24.52 4.95 -1.86
C LYS A 28 25.32 6.25 -1.80
N LEU A 29 25.04 7.09 -0.83
CA LEU A 29 25.78 8.34 -0.60
C LEU A 29 26.96 8.14 0.33
N ILE A 30 26.76 7.38 1.41
CA ILE A 30 27.79 7.10 2.41
C ILE A 30 27.86 5.60 2.60
N ASN A 31 29.06 5.03 2.52
CA ASN A 31 29.32 3.60 2.70
C ASN A 31 30.38 3.37 3.77
N LYS A 32 30.06 3.73 5.02
CA LYS A 32 30.88 3.52 6.22
C LYS A 32 30.13 2.61 7.21
N LYS A 33 30.55 2.57 8.49
CA LYS A 33 29.86 1.85 9.57
C LYS A 33 28.37 2.22 9.64
N ILE A 34 28.08 3.52 9.49
CA ILE A 34 26.74 4.03 9.17
C ILE A 34 26.76 4.38 7.68
N GLY A 35 25.95 3.68 6.91
CA GLY A 35 25.68 3.94 5.50
C GLY A 35 24.38 4.71 5.33
N PHE A 36 24.37 5.64 4.39
CA PHE A 36 23.20 6.42 4.02
C PHE A 36 22.91 6.25 2.54
N ASN A 37 21.66 6.00 2.22
CA ASN A 37 21.17 5.76 0.87
C ASN A 37 19.92 6.57 0.63
N ILE A 38 19.72 7.00 -0.61
CA ILE A 38 18.44 7.54 -1.07
C ILE A 38 17.80 6.48 -1.96
N LEU A 39 16.48 6.35 -1.83
CA LEU A 39 15.66 5.46 -2.65
C LEU A 39 14.67 6.30 -3.46
N GLY A 40 14.52 5.96 -4.73
CA GLY A 40 13.53 6.56 -5.62
C GLY A 40 13.02 5.52 -6.60
N GLY A 41 11.74 5.52 -6.91
CA GLY A 41 11.16 4.48 -7.73
C GLY A 41 9.72 4.75 -8.14
N PHE A 42 9.18 3.78 -8.86
CA PHE A 42 7.80 3.77 -9.33
C PHE A 42 7.21 2.39 -9.05
N SER A 43 5.90 2.31 -8.92
CA SER A 43 5.22 1.03 -8.84
C SER A 43 3.94 1.04 -9.67
N ALA A 44 3.64 -0.14 -10.22
CA ALA A 44 2.39 -0.42 -10.91
C ALA A 44 1.67 -1.52 -10.15
N ALA A 45 0.46 -1.22 -9.69
CA ALA A 45 -0.40 -2.17 -9.01
C ALA A 45 -1.62 -2.50 -9.86
N TYR A 46 -1.98 -3.77 -9.93
CA TYR A 46 -3.15 -4.27 -10.64
C TYR A 46 -4.18 -4.85 -9.66
N LEU A 47 -5.42 -4.38 -9.76
CA LEU A 47 -6.56 -4.89 -9.00
C LEU A 47 -7.01 -6.22 -9.63
N PHE A 48 -6.74 -7.33 -8.95
CA PHE A 48 -7.13 -8.66 -9.43
C PHE A 48 -8.32 -9.25 -8.65
N GLY A 49 -8.52 -8.81 -7.40
CA GLY A 49 -9.60 -9.25 -6.53
C GLY A 49 -10.41 -8.07 -6.00
N ASP A 50 -11.70 -8.11 -6.23
CA ASP A 50 -12.67 -7.20 -5.61
C ASP A 50 -13.77 -8.06 -4.99
N LYS A 51 -13.83 -8.04 -3.65
CA LYS A 51 -14.84 -8.75 -2.87
C LYS A 51 -15.58 -7.71 -2.03
N SER A 52 -16.78 -7.35 -2.48
CA SER A 52 -17.65 -6.39 -1.80
C SER A 52 -18.80 -7.12 -1.11
N TYR A 53 -18.91 -6.95 0.21
CA TYR A 53 -19.93 -7.61 1.03
C TYR A 53 -20.77 -6.58 1.78
N VAL A 54 -22.07 -6.86 1.87
CA VAL A 54 -23.02 -6.17 2.74
C VAL A 54 -23.51 -7.15 3.79
N ASN A 55 -23.37 -6.76 5.06
CA ASN A 55 -23.97 -7.50 6.15
C ASN A 55 -25.30 -6.84 6.53
N ILE A 56 -26.39 -7.61 6.47
CA ILE A 56 -27.69 -7.23 6.99
C ILE A 56 -28.02 -8.21 8.11
N GLY A 57 -27.87 -7.78 9.36
CA GLY A 57 -27.95 -8.70 10.52
C GLY A 57 -26.85 -9.77 10.46
N ASN A 58 -27.22 -11.05 10.54
CA ASN A 58 -26.30 -12.20 10.44
C ASN A 58 -26.07 -12.71 9.00
N THR A 59 -26.69 -12.08 7.99
CA THR A 59 -26.62 -12.56 6.59
C THR A 59 -25.68 -11.70 5.76
N ARG A 60 -24.74 -12.36 5.06
CA ARG A 60 -23.73 -11.73 4.21
C ARG A 60 -24.16 -11.79 2.74
N TYR A 61 -24.48 -10.64 2.15
CA TYR A 61 -24.82 -10.51 0.74
C TYR A 61 -23.59 -10.02 -0.05
N ASN A 62 -23.23 -10.72 -1.13
CA ASN A 62 -22.20 -10.27 -2.06
C ASN A 62 -22.83 -9.23 -3.00
N ILE A 63 -22.30 -8.01 -3.02
CA ILE A 63 -22.86 -6.90 -3.80
C ILE A 63 -22.27 -6.85 -5.22
N GLY A 64 -21.36 -7.76 -5.56
CA GLY A 64 -20.71 -7.82 -6.88
C GLY A 64 -19.42 -6.98 -6.95
N LYS A 65 -18.85 -6.89 -8.16
CA LYS A 65 -17.64 -6.09 -8.46
C LYS A 65 -18.00 -4.62 -8.60
N ASN A 66 -17.28 -3.74 -7.93
CA ASN A 66 -17.36 -2.29 -8.11
C ASN A 66 -16.66 -1.90 -9.42
N GLU A 67 -17.42 -1.52 -10.44
CA GLU A 67 -16.87 -1.09 -11.74
C GLU A 67 -16.18 0.29 -11.70
N ASN A 68 -16.41 1.05 -10.62
CA ASN A 68 -15.96 2.43 -10.44
C ASN A 68 -14.50 2.59 -9.97
N ILE A 69 -13.78 1.49 -9.75
CA ILE A 69 -12.38 1.52 -9.30
C ILE A 69 -11.45 1.32 -10.49
N ASP A 70 -10.35 2.07 -10.52
CA ASP A 70 -9.33 1.89 -11.52
C ASP A 70 -8.63 0.52 -11.33
N LYS A 71 -8.52 -0.23 -12.42
CA LYS A 71 -7.87 -1.55 -12.41
C LYS A 71 -6.37 -1.43 -12.24
N PHE A 72 -5.79 -0.29 -12.63
CA PHE A 72 -4.36 -0.03 -12.52
C PHE A 72 -4.10 1.19 -11.63
N MET A 73 -3.20 1.05 -10.67
CA MET A 73 -2.76 2.14 -9.81
C MET A 73 -1.25 2.33 -9.95
N TYR A 74 -0.84 3.51 -10.38
CA TYR A 74 0.55 3.88 -10.51
C TYR A 74 0.95 4.77 -9.34
N SER A 75 2.11 4.49 -8.74
CA SER A 75 2.64 5.30 -7.64
C SER A 75 4.10 5.64 -7.85
N CYS A 76 4.53 6.78 -7.32
CA CYS A 76 5.94 7.08 -7.10
C CYS A 76 6.33 6.70 -5.67
N ILE A 77 7.56 6.25 -5.48
CA ILE A 77 8.11 5.88 -4.17
C ILE A 77 9.38 6.70 -3.96
N PHE A 78 9.49 7.38 -2.83
CA PHE A 78 10.68 8.09 -2.41
C PHE A 78 11.02 7.73 -0.98
N GLY A 79 12.30 7.57 -0.66
CA GLY A 79 12.69 7.19 0.69
C GLY A 79 14.16 7.42 0.96
N ILE A 80 14.51 7.18 2.22
CA ILE A 80 15.89 7.18 2.68
C ILE A 80 16.18 5.82 3.33
N GLY A 81 17.44 5.41 3.30
CA GLY A 81 17.86 4.13 3.84
C GLY A 81 19.11 4.29 4.67
N LEU A 82 18.99 4.03 5.96
CA LEU A 82 20.08 3.98 6.92
C LEU A 82 20.52 2.52 7.07
N LYS A 83 21.81 2.23 6.84
CA LYS A 83 22.42 0.91 7.07
C LYS A 83 23.43 1.03 8.20
N TYR A 84 23.32 0.22 9.25
CA TYR A 84 24.30 0.13 10.32
C TYR A 84 24.97 -1.24 10.32
N THR A 85 26.29 -1.28 10.19
CA THR A 85 27.05 -2.54 10.24
C THR A 85 27.35 -2.90 11.69
N ILE A 86 26.70 -3.96 12.20
CA ILE A 86 26.89 -4.44 13.58
C ILE A 86 28.20 -5.24 13.68
N TYR A 87 28.37 -6.20 12.79
CA TYR A 87 29.53 -7.09 12.69
C TYR A 87 29.92 -7.24 11.22
N LYS A 88 31.14 -7.71 10.92
CA LYS A 88 31.74 -7.74 9.57
C LYS A 88 30.77 -8.14 8.43
N LYS A 89 29.84 -9.07 8.70
CA LYS A 89 28.85 -9.55 7.72
C LYS A 89 27.38 -9.26 8.10
N ILE A 90 27.11 -8.68 9.26
CA ILE A 90 25.73 -8.44 9.75
C ILE A 90 25.47 -6.95 9.80
N SER A 91 24.42 -6.53 9.13
CA SER A 91 23.95 -5.14 9.12
C SER A 91 22.47 -5.05 9.46
N VAL A 92 22.06 -3.91 10.01
CA VAL A 92 20.65 -3.55 10.18
C VAL A 92 20.33 -2.39 9.25
N ASN A 93 19.17 -2.46 8.62
CA ASN A 93 18.65 -1.40 7.76
C ASN A 93 17.40 -0.78 8.40
N PHE A 94 17.27 0.53 8.24
CA PHE A 94 16.09 1.31 8.57
C PHE A 94 15.73 2.17 7.35
N GLU A 95 14.54 1.97 6.79
CA GLU A 95 14.14 2.53 5.51
C GLU A 95 12.73 3.15 5.59
N PRO A 96 12.61 4.41 6.04
CA PRO A 96 11.37 5.16 5.89
C PRO A 96 11.20 5.59 4.43
N ASN A 97 9.99 5.41 3.92
CA ASN A 97 9.62 5.79 2.58
C ASN A 97 8.18 6.34 2.52
N ILE A 98 7.93 7.11 1.48
CA ILE A 98 6.62 7.61 1.11
C ILE A 98 6.29 7.09 -0.28
N LYS A 99 5.07 6.58 -0.42
CA LYS A 99 4.46 6.19 -1.69
C LYS A 99 3.33 7.16 -1.99
N TYR A 100 3.36 7.78 -3.17
CA TYR A 100 2.37 8.74 -3.62
C TYR A 100 1.71 8.22 -4.89
N ALA A 101 0.38 8.05 -4.88
CA ALA A 101 -0.33 7.65 -6.07
C ALA A 101 -0.32 8.77 -7.12
N LEU A 102 -0.20 8.42 -8.39
CA LEU A 102 -0.19 9.38 -9.49
C LEU A 102 -1.58 9.70 -10.02
N LYS A 103 -2.57 8.88 -9.68
CA LYS A 103 -3.95 8.99 -10.13
C LYS A 103 -4.93 8.69 -9.00
N PRO A 104 -6.15 9.27 -9.03
CA PRO A 104 -7.22 8.88 -8.12
C PRO A 104 -7.59 7.40 -8.31
N ILE A 105 -8.05 6.76 -7.24
CA ILE A 105 -8.48 5.34 -7.26
C ILE A 105 -9.84 5.18 -7.97
N TYR A 106 -10.69 6.21 -7.93
CA TYR A 106 -12.04 6.18 -8.50
C TYR A 106 -12.09 6.88 -9.86
N LYS A 107 -12.75 6.24 -10.83
CA LYS A 107 -12.81 6.73 -12.22
C LYS A 107 -13.68 7.97 -12.41
N ASN A 108 -14.71 8.15 -11.58
CA ASN A 108 -15.79 9.10 -11.85
C ASN A 108 -16.16 9.97 -10.63
N ASP A 109 -15.20 10.17 -9.73
CA ASP A 109 -15.42 10.97 -8.53
C ASP A 109 -14.94 12.41 -8.74
N ALA A 110 -15.82 13.38 -8.53
CA ALA A 110 -15.48 14.81 -8.56
C ALA A 110 -14.48 15.18 -7.45
N SER A 111 -14.37 14.32 -6.43
CA SER A 111 -13.39 14.41 -5.36
C SER A 111 -12.06 13.77 -5.82
N LYS A 112 -11.11 14.62 -6.25
CA LYS A 112 -9.75 14.23 -6.66
C LYS A 112 -8.88 13.77 -5.47
N TYR A 113 -9.29 12.73 -4.74
CA TYR A 113 -8.48 12.19 -3.66
C TYR A 113 -7.33 11.33 -4.21
N ILE A 114 -6.11 11.81 -4.03
CA ILE A 114 -4.89 11.11 -4.40
C ILE A 114 -4.27 10.54 -3.12
N PRO A 115 -4.28 9.21 -2.92
CA PRO A 115 -3.80 8.61 -1.70
C PRO A 115 -2.26 8.71 -1.59
N TYR A 116 -1.79 8.88 -0.37
CA TYR A 116 -0.38 8.76 0.00
C TYR A 116 -0.23 7.76 1.16
N LEU A 117 0.90 7.06 1.19
CA LEU A 117 1.24 6.09 2.21
C LEU A 117 2.65 6.39 2.72
N ILE A 118 2.77 6.53 4.04
CA ILE A 118 4.08 6.57 4.71
C ILE A 118 4.33 5.17 5.27
N SER A 119 5.50 4.61 4.97
CA SER A 119 5.90 3.29 5.42
C SER A 119 7.27 3.35 6.06
N VAL A 120 7.45 2.58 7.13
CA VAL A 120 8.73 2.42 7.81
C VAL A 120 9.07 0.95 7.82
N SER A 121 10.29 0.61 7.41
CA SER A 121 10.76 -0.77 7.35
C SER A 121 12.09 -0.92 8.07
N MET A 122 12.23 -2.02 8.81
CA MET A 122 13.47 -2.40 9.48
C MET A 122 13.81 -3.83 9.12
N GLY A 123 15.09 -4.12 8.93
CA GLY A 123 15.53 -5.46 8.56
C GLY A 123 16.98 -5.75 8.94
N VAL A 124 17.29 -7.02 9.11
CA VAL A 124 18.66 -7.51 9.30
C VAL A 124 19.14 -8.09 7.97
N CYS A 125 20.33 -7.69 7.53
CA CYS A 125 20.97 -8.21 6.33
C CYS A 125 22.26 -8.94 6.70
N TYR A 126 22.46 -10.11 6.09
CA TYR A 126 23.71 -10.84 6.12
C TYR A 126 24.39 -10.74 4.75
N ASP A 127 25.60 -10.21 4.72
CA ASP A 127 26.42 -10.13 3.51
C ASP A 127 27.19 -11.46 3.34
N PHE A 128 26.79 -12.28 2.36
CA PHE A 128 27.33 -13.64 2.11
C PHE A 128 28.74 -13.68 1.48
N LYS A 129 29.32 -12.54 1.16
CA LYS A 129 30.68 -12.46 0.58
C LYS A 129 31.75 -12.95 1.54
#